data_AF-Q2EZ78-F1
#
_entry.id   AF-Q2EZ78-F1
#
_cell.length_a   1.000
_cell.length_b   1.000
_cell.length_c   1.000
_cell.angle_alpha   90.00
_cell.angle_beta   90.00
_cell.angle_gamma   90.00
#
_symmetry.space_group_name_H-M   'P 1'
#
loop_
_entity.id
_entity.type
_entity.pdbx_description
1 polymer ?
#
loop_
_entity_poly.entity_id
_entity_poly.type
_entity_poly.pdbx_seq_one_letter_code
_entity_poly.pdbx_strand_id
1 'polypeptide(L)' 'MFVVIVHLFFKILMVVVPLLITVAYLTLAERKVLGYMQARKGPNVVGVSGLAQPF' A
#
# COMPACT_ATOMS: atom_id res chain seq x y z
N MET A 1 18.40 19.75 -21.84
CA MET A 1 17.68 18.49 -22.15
C MET A 1 17.85 17.43 -21.05
N PHE A 2 19.09 17.05 -20.70
CA PHE A 2 19.36 16.07 -19.64
C PHE A 2 18.74 16.42 -18.27
N VAL A 3 18.91 17.65 -17.80
CA VAL A 3 18.34 18.12 -16.51
C VAL A 3 16.81 18.02 -16.47
N VAL A 4 16.13 18.29 -17.59
CA VAL A 4 14.67 18.22 -17.69
C VAL A 4 14.18 16.78 -17.55
N ILE A 5 14.90 15.83 -18.17
CA ILE A 5 14.59 14.40 -18.09
C ILE A 5 14.71 13.93 -16.63
N VAL A 6 15.78 14.29 -15.93
CA VAL A 6 15.97 13.94 -14.51
C VAL A 6 14.82 14.49 -13.63
N HIS A 7 14.42 15.75 -13.84
CA HIS A 7 13.29 16.33 -13.10
C HIS A 7 11.96 15.62 -13.39
N LEU A 8 11.73 15.15 -14.62
CA LEU A 8 10.52 14.40 -14.97
C LEU A 8 10.48 13.05 -14.25
N PHE A 9 11.59 12.31 -14.24
CA PHE A 9 11.69 11.05 -13.50
C PHE A 9 11.41 11.23 -12.00
N PHE A 10 11.96 12.28 -11.39
CA PHE A 10 11.71 12.57 -9.98
C PHE A 10 10.22 12.84 -9.70
N LYS A 11 9.54 13.61 -10.57
CA LYS A 11 8.09 13.86 -10.44
C LYS A 11 7.28 12.57 -10.52
N ILE A 12 7.64 11.66 -11.43
CA ILE A 12 6.95 10.36 -11.56
C ILE A 12 7.13 9.53 -10.29
N LEU A 13 8.36 9.42 -9.78
CA LEU A 13 8.64 8.67 -8.55
C LEU A 13 7.88 9.22 -7.35
N MET A 14 7.81 10.55 -7.22
CA MET A 14 7.06 11.22 -6.14
C MET A 14 5.56 10.90 -6.15
N VAL A 15 5.00 10.50 -7.28
CA VAL A 15 3.59 10.09 -7.38
C VAL A 15 3.44 8.58 -7.24
N VAL A 16 4.25 7.80 -7.95
CA VAL A 16 4.09 6.34 -8.04
C VAL A 16 4.38 5.65 -6.70
N VAL A 17 5.44 6.07 -5.99
CA VAL A 17 5.82 5.44 -4.72
C VAL A 17 4.70 5.53 -3.66
N PRO A 18 4.18 6.71 -3.30
CA PRO A 18 3.09 6.79 -2.32
C PRO A 18 1.80 6.16 -2.81
N LEU A 19 1.54 6.15 -4.13
CA LEU A 19 0.38 5.49 -4.71
C LEU A 19 0.43 3.97 -4.49
N LEU A 20 1.56 3.33 -4.75
CA LEU A 20 1.73 1.90 -4.52
C LEU A 20 1.60 1.53 -3.03
N ILE A 21 2.18 2.33 -2.14
CA ILE A 21 2.05 2.13 -0.70
C ILE A 21 0.58 2.23 -0.28
N THR A 22 -0.13 3.25 -0.75
CA THR A 22 -1.55 3.47 -0.44
C THR A 22 -2.40 2.29 -0.91
N VAL A 23 -2.20 1.84 -2.16
CA VAL A 23 -2.93 0.68 -2.71
C VAL A 23 -2.65 -0.58 -1.89
N ALA A 24 -1.41 -0.83 -1.50
CA ALA A 24 -1.05 -2.00 -0.70
C ALA A 24 -1.79 -2.03 0.64
N TYR A 25 -1.85 -0.90 1.37
CA TYR A 25 -2.60 -0.83 2.62
C TYR A 25 -4.12 -0.80 2.43
N LEU A 26 -4.62 -0.25 1.32
CA LEU A 26 -6.05 -0.29 0.99
C LEU A 26 -6.53 -1.73 0.80
N THR A 27 -5.77 -2.56 0.09
CA THR A 27 -6.11 -3.99 -0.06
C THR A 27 -6.08 -4.77 1.26
N LEU A 28 -5.18 -4.42 2.19
CA LEU A 28 -5.18 -4.99 3.54
C LEU A 28 -6.44 -4.60 4.31
N ALA A 29 -6.85 -3.33 4.21
CA ALA A 29 -8.06 -2.83 4.85
C ALA A 29 -9.31 -3.55 4.32
N GLU A 30 -9.43 -3.72 3.01
CA GLU A 30 -10.53 -4.47 2.38
C GLU A 30 -10.64 -5.90 2.94
N ARG A 31 -9.51 -6.63 3.03
CA ARG A 31 -9.49 -8.00 3.60
C ARG A 31 -9.91 -8.02 5.07
N LYS A 32 -9.54 -6.99 5.84
CA LYS A 32 -9.98 -6.86 7.23
C LYS A 32 -11.48 -6.58 7.32
N VAL A 33 -12.00 -5.63 6.55
CA VAL A 33 -13.43 -5.30 6.51
C VAL A 33 -14.27 -6.52 6.09
N LEU A 34 -13.86 -7.24 5.03
CA LEU A 34 -14.50 -8.48 4.59
C LEU A 34 -14.50 -9.55 5.69
N GLY A 35 -13.40 -9.70 6.42
CA GLY A 35 -13.33 -10.58 7.58
C GLY A 35 -14.34 -10.17 8.65
N TYR A 36 -14.35 -8.90 9.03
CA TYR A 36 -15.24 -8.38 10.07
C TYR A 36 -16.73 -8.51 9.69
N MET A 37 -17.08 -8.30 8.42
CA MET A 37 -18.46 -8.54 7.92
C MET A 37 -18.88 -10.01 8.06
N GLN A 38 -17.93 -10.94 7.98
CA GLN A 38 -18.16 -12.38 8.15
C GLN A 38 -17.97 -12.84 9.60
N ALA A 39 -17.90 -11.92 10.58
CA ALA A 39 -17.61 -12.20 11.98
C ALA A 39 -16.32 -13.01 12.21
N ARG A 40 -15.32 -12.88 11.32
CA ARG A 40 -13.98 -13.47 11.46
C ARG A 40 -12.89 -12.40 11.47
N LYS A 41 -11.74 -12.70 12.07
CA LYS A 41 -10.60 -11.77 11.99
C LYS A 41 -9.98 -11.85 10.58
N GLY A 42 -9.74 -10.69 9.98
CA GLY A 42 -8.92 -10.59 8.77
C GLY A 42 -7.44 -10.92 9.04
N PRO A 43 -6.55 -10.73 8.05
CA PRO A 43 -5.13 -11.04 8.19
C PRO A 43 -4.50 -10.33 9.40
N ASN A 44 -3.91 -11.12 10.31
CA ASN A 44 -3.34 -10.65 11.58
C ASN A 44 -2.02 -11.36 11.96
N VAL A 45 -1.40 -12.10 11.01
CA VAL A 45 -0.27 -13.00 11.30
C VAL A 45 1.07 -12.29 11.14
N VAL A 46 1.23 -11.45 10.11
CA VAL A 46 2.51 -10.80 9.83
C VAL A 46 2.59 -9.47 10.57
N GLY A 47 3.56 -9.32 11.48
CA GLY A 47 3.81 -8.12 12.29
C GLY A 47 2.68 -7.72 13.23
N VAL A 48 2.72 -6.48 13.73
CA VAL A 48 1.72 -5.96 14.66
C VAL A 48 0.39 -5.81 13.90
N SER A 49 -0.58 -6.63 14.27
CA SER A 49 -1.92 -6.65 13.70
C SER A 49 -2.02 -6.78 12.17
N GLY A 50 -1.11 -7.50 11.51
CA GLY A 50 -1.15 -7.66 10.06
C GLY A 50 -0.62 -6.44 9.28
N LEU A 51 -0.10 -5.40 9.94
CA LEU A 51 0.55 -4.27 9.26
C LEU A 51 1.77 -4.72 8.44
N ALA A 52 2.36 -5.84 8.89
CA ALA A 52 3.28 -6.77 8.22
C ALA A 52 3.11 -7.09 6.74
N GLN A 53 1.84 -7.10 6.34
CA GLN A 53 1.34 -7.97 5.29
C GLN A 53 1.43 -7.37 3.88
N PRO A 54 1.39 -6.04 3.67
CA PRO A 54 1.59 -5.41 2.37
C PRO A 54 3.08 -5.08 2.08
N PHE A 55 4.02 -5.94 2.50
CA PHE A 55 5.45 -5.80 2.18
C PHE A 55 5.92 -6.85 1.19
#